data_AF-A0A831T1T1-F1
#
_entry.id   AF-A0A831T1T1-F1
#
_cell.length_a   1.000
_cell.length_b   1.000
_cell.length_c   1.000
_cell.angle_alpha   90.00
_cell.angle_beta   90.00
_cell.angle_gamma   90.00
#
_symmetry.space_group_name_H-M   'P 1'
#
loop_
_entity.id
_entity.type
_entity.pdbx_description
1 polymer ?
#
loop_
_entity_poly.entity_id
_entity_poly.type
_entity_poly.pdbx_seq_one_letter_code
_entity_poly.pdbx_strand_id
1 'polypeptide(L)'
;MPARGRFKAPEREIDLGTLEFLQWVRHELSRQLRLKVPISGTSMQPTIHDGEAILIEAIEPSKVRIGDIVLYSSLSETAVIHRIINIEDSPYGRLITTRGDACRQSDIPVPIERVIGRVVEVERDGQTVELGKLAQSWHKRLRELLLRIKLWLKS
;
A
#
# COMPACT_ATOMS: atom_id res chain seq x y z
N MET A 1 -17.24 -0.97 32.89
CA MET A 1 -17.08 -1.89 31.75
C MET A 1 -17.88 -1.33 30.58
N PRO A 2 -17.33 -0.50 29.68
CA PRO A 2 -18.12 -0.02 28.56
C PRO A 2 -18.21 -1.09 27.46
N ALA A 3 -19.37 -1.13 26.81
CA ALA A 3 -19.80 -2.13 25.86
C ALA A 3 -18.91 -2.18 24.61
N ARG A 4 -18.65 -3.41 24.12
CA ARG A 4 -17.98 -3.67 22.85
C ARG A 4 -18.91 -3.25 21.71
N GLY A 5 -18.78 -2.02 21.23
CA GLY A 5 -19.34 -1.62 19.95
C GLY A 5 -18.72 -2.47 18.84
N ARG A 6 -19.52 -3.33 18.21
CA ARG A 6 -19.12 -4.02 16.98
C ARG A 6 -19.08 -2.97 15.87
N PHE A 7 -17.90 -2.51 15.48
CA PHE A 7 -17.74 -1.77 14.24
C PHE A 7 -18.01 -2.75 13.09
N LYS A 8 -19.21 -2.67 12.52
CA LYS A 8 -19.60 -3.47 11.35
C LYS A 8 -18.88 -2.87 10.13
N ALA A 9 -18.33 -3.71 9.25
CA ALA A 9 -17.81 -3.24 7.98
C ALA A 9 -18.89 -2.39 7.28
N PRO A 10 -18.56 -1.23 6.69
CA PRO A 10 -19.54 -0.42 6.00
C PRO A 10 -20.17 -1.25 4.87
N GLU A 11 -21.50 -1.42 4.93
CA GLU A 11 -22.31 -2.16 3.93
C GLU A 11 -22.46 -1.40 2.60
N ARG A 12 -21.83 -0.22 2.48
CA ARG A 12 -21.83 0.61 1.27
C ARG A 12 -20.39 0.90 0.85
N GLU A 13 -20.25 1.21 -0.43
CA GLU A 13 -19.04 1.65 -1.13
C GLU A 13 -17.99 2.23 -0.18
N ILE A 14 -16.88 1.49 -0.01
CA ILE A 14 -15.87 1.79 0.99
C ILE A 14 -15.05 2.99 0.51
N ASP A 15 -15.40 4.17 0.99
CA ASP A 15 -14.65 5.39 0.71
C ASP A 15 -13.44 5.51 1.64
N LEU A 16 -12.25 5.31 1.06
CA LEU A 16 -10.95 5.51 1.72
C LEU A 16 -10.79 6.94 2.28
N GLY A 17 -11.51 7.92 1.72
CA GLY A 17 -11.50 9.30 2.16
C GLY A 17 -12.17 9.55 3.52
N THR A 18 -12.82 8.53 4.10
CA THR A 18 -13.54 8.69 5.37
C THR A 18 -12.68 8.32 6.59
N LEU A 19 -12.81 9.11 7.65
CA LEU A 19 -12.22 8.80 8.95
C LEU A 19 -12.78 7.48 9.51
N GLU A 20 -14.05 7.17 9.22
CA GLU A 20 -14.69 5.92 9.64
C GLU A 20 -13.98 4.69 9.09
N PHE A 21 -13.64 4.70 7.79
CA PHE A 21 -12.87 3.61 7.20
C PHE A 21 -11.49 3.48 7.85
N LEU A 22 -10.78 4.60 8.05
CA LEU A 22 -9.46 4.59 8.69
C LEU A 22 -9.52 3.96 10.10
N GLN A 23 -10.50 4.35 10.90
CA GLN A 23 -10.72 3.80 12.24
C GLN A 23 -11.06 2.31 12.19
N TRP A 24 -11.95 1.91 11.27
CA TRP A 24 -12.34 0.52 11.10
C TRP A 24 -11.16 -0.36 10.71
N VAL A 25 -10.36 0.03 9.71
CA VAL A 25 -9.20 -0.78 9.29
C VAL A 25 -8.16 -0.88 10.39
N ARG A 26 -7.88 0.22 11.11
CA ARG A 26 -6.98 0.16 12.29
C ARG A 26 -7.51 -0.83 13.33
N HIS A 27 -8.81 -0.80 13.60
CA HIS A 27 -9.44 -1.70 14.55
C HIS A 27 -9.33 -3.16 14.11
N GLU A 28 -9.70 -3.47 12.86
CA GLU A 28 -9.65 -4.84 12.36
C GLU A 28 -8.23 -5.37 12.25
N LEU A 29 -7.27 -4.58 11.75
CA LEU A 29 -5.86 -5.00 11.68
C LEU A 29 -5.22 -5.20 13.06
N SER A 30 -5.70 -4.51 14.09
CA SER A 30 -5.26 -4.75 15.47
C SER A 30 -5.76 -6.08 16.05
N ARG A 31 -6.87 -6.61 15.52
CA ARG A 31 -7.51 -7.86 15.97
C ARG A 31 -7.09 -9.05 15.12
N GLN A 32 -6.96 -8.81 13.82
CA GLN A 32 -6.64 -9.78 12.80
C GLN A 32 -5.42 -9.24 12.06
N LEU A 33 -4.33 -10.00 12.00
CA LEU A 33 -3.11 -9.54 11.33
C LEU A 33 -3.29 -9.25 9.83
N ARG A 34 -4.45 -9.62 9.25
CA ARG A 34 -4.78 -9.46 7.84
C ARG A 34 -6.25 -9.08 7.65
N LEU A 35 -6.52 -8.24 6.66
CA LEU A 35 -7.84 -7.75 6.30
C LEU A 35 -7.97 -7.70 4.78
N LYS A 36 -9.06 -8.30 4.24
CA LYS A 36 -9.41 -8.19 2.83
C LYS A 36 -10.45 -7.10 2.64
N VAL A 37 -10.22 -6.16 1.73
CA VAL A 37 -11.14 -5.05 1.44
C VAL A 37 -11.31 -4.85 -0.06
N PRO A 38 -12.55 -4.63 -0.56
CA PRO A 38 -12.73 -4.06 -1.89
C PRO A 38 -12.22 -2.61 -1.88
N ILE A 39 -11.59 -2.19 -2.96
CA ILE A 39 -11.15 -0.80 -3.15
C ILE A 39 -11.76 -0.23 -4.41
N SER A 40 -12.03 1.07 -4.38
CA SER A 40 -12.38 1.86 -5.54
C SER A 40 -11.33 2.94 -5.77
N GLY A 41 -11.22 3.39 -7.01
CA GLY A 41 -10.29 4.44 -7.43
C GLY A 41 -9.27 3.98 -8.47
N THR A 42 -8.58 4.97 -9.03
CA THR A 42 -7.69 4.79 -10.18
C THR A 42 -6.24 5.13 -9.87
N SER A 43 -5.94 5.67 -8.69
CA SER A 43 -4.59 6.16 -8.33
C SER A 43 -3.52 5.08 -8.35
N MET A 44 -3.91 3.82 -8.09
CA MET A 44 -3.02 2.66 -8.07
C MET A 44 -2.99 1.85 -9.37
N GLN A 45 -3.65 2.32 -10.43
CA GLN A 45 -3.50 1.68 -11.74
C GLN A 45 -2.07 1.87 -12.27
N PRO A 46 -1.50 0.87 -12.98
CA PRO A 46 -2.09 -0.40 -13.40
C PRO A 46 -1.90 -1.55 -12.38
N THR A 47 -1.33 -1.29 -11.20
CA THR A 47 -1.04 -2.36 -10.24
C THR A 47 -2.30 -2.89 -9.57
N ILE A 48 -3.21 -1.98 -9.21
CA ILE A 48 -4.52 -2.28 -8.62
C ILE A 48 -5.56 -1.54 -9.44
N HIS A 49 -6.57 -2.25 -9.92
CA HIS A 49 -7.66 -1.69 -10.70
C HIS A 49 -8.88 -1.37 -9.82
N ASP A 50 -9.72 -0.49 -10.35
CA ASP A 50 -10.97 -0.12 -9.70
C ASP A 50 -11.89 -1.34 -9.54
N GLY A 51 -12.51 -1.49 -8.37
CA GLY A 51 -13.39 -2.61 -8.05
C GLY A 51 -12.69 -3.90 -7.63
N GLU A 52 -11.35 -3.95 -7.62
CA GLU A 52 -10.61 -5.12 -7.13
C GLU A 52 -10.64 -5.21 -5.60
N ALA A 53 -10.40 -6.40 -5.07
CA ALA A 53 -10.18 -6.58 -3.65
C ALA A 53 -8.69 -6.74 -3.36
N ILE A 54 -8.25 -6.23 -2.22
CA ILE A 54 -6.85 -6.33 -1.78
C ILE A 54 -6.76 -7.01 -0.44
N LEU A 55 -5.65 -7.71 -0.20
CA LEU A 55 -5.29 -8.22 1.11
C LEU A 55 -4.24 -7.29 1.74
N ILE A 56 -4.59 -6.73 2.89
CA ILE A 56 -3.73 -5.87 3.69
C ILE A 56 -3.27 -6.69 4.90
N GLU A 57 -1.97 -6.70 5.17
CA GLU A 57 -1.41 -7.25 6.40
C GLU A 57 -0.88 -6.14 7.31
N ALA A 58 -1.05 -6.29 8.62
CA ALA A 58 -0.41 -5.41 9.59
C ALA A 58 1.12 -5.51 9.44
N ILE A 59 1.80 -4.37 9.48
CA ILE A 59 3.25 -4.30 9.29
C ILE A 59 3.90 -3.41 10.34
N GLU A 60 5.02 -3.87 10.88
CA GLU A 60 5.86 -3.07 11.77
C GLU A 60 6.68 -2.05 10.96
N PRO A 61 6.88 -0.82 11.47
CA PRO A 61 7.67 0.21 10.77
C PRO A 61 9.09 -0.21 10.38
N SER A 62 9.69 -1.17 11.08
CA SER A 62 11.03 -1.71 10.77
C SER A 62 11.06 -2.58 9.50
N LYS A 63 9.90 -3.14 9.09
CA LYS A 63 9.77 -4.05 7.94
C LYS A 63 9.32 -3.36 6.66
N VAL A 64 8.91 -2.10 6.75
CA VAL A 64 8.51 -1.25 5.64
C VAL A 64 9.72 -0.95 4.74
N ARG A 65 9.55 -1.10 3.43
CA ARG A 65 10.62 -0.91 2.44
C ARG A 65 10.16 -0.05 1.27
N ILE A 66 11.13 0.57 0.58
CA ILE A 66 10.89 1.20 -0.72
C ILE A 66 10.29 0.16 -1.67
N GLY A 67 9.24 0.56 -2.38
CA GLY A 67 8.49 -0.29 -3.31
C GLY A 67 7.26 -0.97 -2.70
N ASP A 68 7.14 -1.05 -1.38
CA ASP A 68 5.93 -1.55 -0.72
C ASP A 68 4.72 -0.67 -1.07
N ILE A 69 3.57 -1.31 -1.30
CA ILE A 69 2.28 -0.60 -1.36
C ILE A 69 1.70 -0.64 0.04
N VAL A 70 1.46 0.52 0.63
CA VAL A 70 1.06 0.64 2.02
C VAL A 70 -0.26 1.36 2.16
N LEU A 71 -1.07 0.90 3.12
CA LEU A 71 -2.15 1.67 3.71
C LEU A 71 -1.58 2.52 4.84
N TYR A 72 -1.76 3.83 4.79
CA TYR A 72 -1.31 4.76 5.83
C TYR A 72 -2.36 5.85 6.10
N SER A 73 -2.24 6.49 7.27
CA SER A 73 -3.02 7.70 7.58
C SER A 73 -2.32 8.94 7.02
N SER A 74 -3.01 9.69 6.17
CA SER A 74 -2.54 10.99 5.69
C SER A 74 -2.42 12.02 6.83
N LEU A 75 -1.87 13.19 6.52
CA LEU A 75 -1.85 14.31 7.48
C LEU A 75 -3.27 14.87 7.74
N SER A 76 -4.22 14.58 6.85
CA SER A 76 -5.64 14.96 6.98
C SER A 76 -6.48 13.87 7.64
N GLU A 77 -5.86 12.84 8.22
CA GLU A 77 -6.52 11.69 8.86
C GLU A 77 -7.49 10.92 7.95
N THR A 78 -7.11 10.79 6.67
CA THR A 78 -7.77 9.93 5.69
C THR A 78 -6.90 8.71 5.37
N ALA A 79 -7.53 7.60 4.98
CA ALA A 79 -6.79 6.44 4.53
C ALA A 79 -6.29 6.62 3.10
N VAL A 80 -5.02 6.32 2.88
CA VAL A 80 -4.40 6.35 1.55
C VAL A 80 -3.65 5.05 1.30
N ILE A 81 -3.80 4.51 0.10
CA ILE A 81 -3.09 3.33 -0.37
C ILE A 81 -2.19 3.75 -1.53
N HIS A 82 -0.89 3.88 -1.30
CA HIS A 82 0.07 4.28 -2.32
C HIS A 82 1.39 3.51 -2.18
N ARG A 83 2.24 3.58 -3.20
CA ARG A 83 3.56 2.95 -3.20
C ARG A 83 4.60 3.84 -2.54
N ILE A 84 5.41 3.28 -1.66
CA ILE A 84 6.57 3.98 -1.09
C ILE A 84 7.63 4.14 -2.18
N ILE A 85 7.99 5.38 -2.47
CA ILE A 85 9.03 5.72 -3.46
C ILE A 85 10.33 6.19 -2.79
N ASN A 86 10.26 6.63 -1.54
CA ASN A 86 11.42 7.09 -0.77
C ASN A 86 11.22 6.82 0.74
N ILE A 87 12.31 6.53 1.43
CA ILE A 87 12.38 6.49 2.90
C ILE A 87 13.65 7.26 3.29
N GLU A 88 13.50 8.24 4.17
CA GLU A 88 14.59 9.10 4.62
C GLU A 88 14.64 9.19 6.14
N ASP A 89 15.85 9.18 6.69
CA ASP A 89 16.08 9.43 8.11
C ASP A 89 16.08 10.93 8.38
N SER A 90 15.40 11.34 9.45
CA SER A 90 15.43 12.72 9.95
C SER A 90 15.77 12.73 11.45
N PRO A 91 16.14 13.89 12.03
CA PRO A 91 16.32 14.02 13.48
C PRO A 91 15.08 13.64 14.31
N TYR A 92 13.90 13.61 13.69
CA TYR A 92 12.62 13.32 14.34
C TYR A 92 12.07 11.92 14.04
N GLY A 93 12.84 11.08 13.34
CA GLY A 93 12.43 9.73 12.94
C GLY A 93 12.47 9.52 11.42
N ARG A 94 11.97 8.37 10.97
CA ARG A 94 11.95 8.02 9.54
C ARG A 94 10.71 8.57 8.86
N LEU A 95 10.91 9.27 7.76
CA LEU A 95 9.84 9.75 6.89
C LEU A 95 9.73 8.86 5.67
N ILE A 96 8.50 8.66 5.21
CA ILE A 96 8.19 7.99 3.96
C ILE A 96 7.56 8.98 2.99
N THR A 97 7.92 8.85 1.72
CA THR A 97 7.22 9.52 0.62
C THR A 97 6.54 8.46 -0.22
N THR A 98 5.25 8.63 -0.43
CA THR A 98 4.43 7.72 -1.24
C THR A 98 3.99 8.38 -2.54
N ARG A 99 3.54 7.56 -3.50
CA ARG A 99 2.91 8.02 -4.73
C ARG A 99 1.99 6.93 -5.27
N GLY A 100 0.82 7.31 -5.76
CA GLY A 100 -0.02 6.42 -6.56
C GLY A 100 0.66 6.03 -7.87
N ASP A 101 0.51 4.79 -8.32
CA ASP A 101 1.17 4.31 -9.54
C ASP A 101 0.74 5.08 -10.80
N ALA A 102 -0.49 5.61 -10.83
CA ALA A 102 -1.01 6.48 -11.89
C ALA A 102 -0.75 7.98 -11.62
N CYS A 103 -0.30 8.35 -10.43
CA CYS A 103 -0.12 9.74 -10.03
C CYS A 103 1.23 10.29 -10.50
N ARG A 104 1.23 11.52 -11.06
CA ARG A 104 2.45 12.22 -11.45
C ARG A 104 3.20 12.80 -10.26
N GLN A 105 2.45 13.38 -9.32
CA GLN A 105 2.98 14.05 -8.14
C GLN A 105 3.05 13.08 -6.96
N SER A 106 4.15 13.15 -6.21
CA SER A 106 4.32 12.43 -4.95
C SER A 106 3.50 13.07 -3.84
N ASP A 107 3.11 12.26 -2.86
CA ASP A 107 2.44 12.75 -1.66
C ASP A 107 3.42 13.52 -0.76
N ILE A 108 2.87 14.27 0.18
CA ILE A 108 3.66 14.93 1.22
C ILE A 108 4.31 13.87 2.11
N PRO A 109 5.62 13.98 2.45
CA PRO A 109 6.27 13.04 3.35
C PRO A 109 5.57 12.95 4.71
N VAL A 110 5.47 11.73 5.24
CA VAL A 110 4.86 11.47 6.55
C VAL A 110 5.73 10.55 7.40
N PRO A 111 5.63 10.61 8.74
CA PRO A 111 6.30 9.65 9.62
C PRO A 111 5.90 8.20 9.29
N ILE A 112 6.88 7.29 9.30
CA ILE A 112 6.68 5.87 9.00
C ILE A 112 5.69 5.20 9.97
N GLU A 113 5.51 5.76 11.15
CA GLU A 113 4.56 5.33 12.18
C GLU A 113 3.10 5.55 11.76
N ARG A 114 2.85 6.34 10.70
CA ARG A 114 1.50 6.49 10.12
C ARG A 114 1.11 5.33 9.23
N VAL A 115 2.03 4.42 8.88
CA VAL A 115 1.73 3.17 8.17
C VAL A 115 0.91 2.26 9.07
N ILE A 116 -0.15 1.71 8.50
CA ILE A 116 -1.10 0.84 9.20
C ILE A 116 -0.93 -0.60 8.73
N GLY A 117 -0.75 -0.79 7.43
CA GLY A 117 -0.60 -2.11 6.83
C GLY A 117 0.05 -2.05 5.46
N ARG A 118 0.46 -3.22 4.96
CA ARG A 118 1.01 -3.41 3.62
C ARG A 118 0.05 -4.24 2.78
N VAL A 119 -0.15 -3.82 1.53
CA VAL A 119 -0.90 -4.60 0.55
C VAL A 119 0.00 -5.72 0.02
N VAL A 120 -0.42 -6.96 0.18
CA VAL A 120 0.36 -8.15 -0.20
C VAL A 120 -0.23 -8.90 -1.38
N GLU A 121 -1.55 -8.82 -1.58
CA GLU A 121 -2.26 -9.51 -2.65
C GLU A 121 -3.36 -8.63 -3.24
N VAL A 122 -3.65 -8.87 -4.51
CA VAL A 122 -4.80 -8.33 -5.24
C VAL A 122 -5.62 -9.49 -5.76
N GLU A 123 -6.94 -9.43 -5.61
CA GLU A 123 -7.88 -10.35 -6.23
C GLU A 123 -8.49 -9.70 -7.47
N ARG A 124 -8.19 -10.29 -8.62
CA ARG A 124 -8.62 -9.85 -9.96
C ARG A 124 -9.36 -11.00 -10.63
N ASP A 125 -10.62 -10.79 -10.98
CA ASP A 125 -11.45 -11.79 -11.66
C ASP A 125 -11.44 -13.16 -10.96
N GLY A 126 -11.46 -13.17 -9.62
CA GLY A 126 -11.40 -14.38 -8.79
C GLY A 126 -10.02 -15.04 -8.69
N GLN A 127 -8.98 -14.43 -9.27
CA GLN A 127 -7.59 -14.90 -9.17
C GLN A 127 -6.79 -14.04 -8.19
N THR A 128 -6.02 -14.69 -7.33
CA THR A 128 -5.11 -14.01 -6.38
C THR A 128 -3.75 -13.74 -7.04
N VAL A 129 -3.32 -12.49 -6.99
CA VAL A 129 -2.04 -12.02 -7.50
C VAL A 129 -1.18 -11.51 -6.33
N GLU A 130 -0.11 -12.22 -6.01
CA GLU A 130 0.84 -11.80 -4.97
C GLU A 130 1.74 -10.65 -5.46
N LEU A 131 1.66 -9.49 -4.81
CA LEU A 131 2.44 -8.30 -5.17
C LEU A 131 3.95 -8.46 -4.85
N GLY A 132 4.29 -9.27 -3.85
CA GLY A 132 5.68 -9.55 -3.48
C GLY A 132 6.50 -10.26 -4.57
N LYS A 133 5.84 -11.04 -5.43
CA LYS A 133 6.46 -11.75 -6.57
C LYS A 133 6.56 -10.86 -7.81
N LEU A 134 5.62 -9.94 -8.01
CA LEU A 134 5.62 -8.99 -9.12
C LEU A 134 6.84 -8.06 -9.06
N ALA A 135 7.10 -7.42 -7.92
CA ALA A 135 8.26 -6.53 -7.77
C ALA A 135 9.59 -7.23 -8.05
N GLN A 136 9.76 -8.48 -7.62
CA GLN A 136 10.96 -9.28 -7.91
C GLN A 136 11.11 -9.61 -9.41
N SER A 137 9.99 -9.92 -10.08
CA SER A 137 9.96 -10.23 -11.51
C SER A 137 10.35 -9.03 -12.38
N TRP A 138 9.87 -7.82 -12.06
CA TRP A 138 10.23 -6.60 -12.76
C TRP A 138 11.71 -6.23 -12.57
N HIS A 139 12.26 -6.35 -11.36
CA HIS A 139 13.69 -6.13 -11.11
C HIS A 139 14.57 -7.13 -11.86
N LYS A 140 14.16 -8.40 -11.92
CA LYS A 140 14.87 -9.43 -12.69
C LYS A 140 14.87 -9.10 -14.19
N ARG A 141 13.70 -8.78 -14.76
CA ARG A 141 13.56 -8.41 -16.18
C ARG A 141 14.31 -7.14 -16.54
N LEU A 142 14.27 -6.10 -15.70
CA LEU A 142 14.98 -4.84 -15.93
C LEU A 142 16.50 -5.05 -15.87
N ARG A 143 16.98 -5.86 -14.91
CA ARG A 143 18.41 -6.23 -14.80
C ARG A 143 18.89 -7.03 -16.00
N GLU A 144 18.11 -7.99 -16.49
CA GLU A 144 18.41 -8.74 -17.72
C GLU A 144 18.46 -7.81 -18.95
N LEU A 145 17.51 -6.88 -19.08
CA LEU A 145 17.50 -5.89 -20.15
C LEU A 145 18.74 -4.97 -20.11
N LEU A 146 19.11 -4.47 -18.93
CA LEU A 146 20.29 -3.63 -18.72
C LEU A 146 21.60 -4.39 -19.02
N LEU A 147 21.67 -5.68 -18.70
CA LEU A 147 22.81 -6.53 -19.07
C LEU A 147 22.94 -6.68 -20.58
N ARG A 148 21.81 -6.85 -21.30
CA ARG A 148 21.79 -6.93 -22.77
C ARG A 148 22.25 -5.62 -23.41
N ILE A 149 21.83 -4.47 -22.88
CA ILE A 149 22.27 -3.16 -23.36
C ILE A 149 23.77 -2.95 -23.08
N LYS A 150 24.28 -3.37 -21.91
CA LYS A 150 25.72 -3.29 -21.60
C LYS A 150 26.60 -4.17 -22.48
N LEU A 151 26.10 -5.32 -22.95
CA LEU A 151 26.82 -6.19 -23.88
C LEU A 151 26.91 -5.58 -25.29
N TRP A 152 25.89 -4.82 -25.70
CA TRP A 152 25.86 -4.15 -27.01
C TRP A 152 26.79 -2.93 -27.09
N LEU A 153 27.03 -2.26 -25.96
CA LEU A 153 27.95 -1.11 -25.87
C LEU A 153 29.44 -1.52 -25.74
N LYS A 154 29.74 -2.83 -25.67
CA LYS A 154 31.09 -3.37 -25.49
C LYS A 154 31.61 -4.17 -26.70
N SER A 155 30.86 -4.20 -27.81
CA SER A 155 31.26 -4.75 -29.12
C SER A 155 31.32 -3.62 -30.13
#